data_AF-A0A3M1U2N0-F1
#
_entry.id   AF-A0A3M1U2N0-F1
#
_cell.length_a   1.000
_cell.length_b   1.000
_cell.length_c   1.000
_cell.angle_alpha   90.00
_cell.angle_beta   90.00
_cell.angle_gamma   90.00
#
_symmetry.space_group_name_H-M   'P 1'
#
loop_
_entity.id
_entity.type
_entity.pdbx_description
1 polymer ?
#
loop_
_entity_poly.entity_id
_entity_poly.type
_entity_poly.pdbx_seq_one_letter_code
_entity_poly.pdbx_strand_id
1 'polypeptide(L)'
;MTVPTPPPVLEEDIPSRHPGYPLVWVGVFVTLAFMAFGAYASLSNPGPVVEERAKLDRELRKLETEFSLAVARHSGKRREAAKELLGVAQQKLGNLKLQTKGAAYVRDRALLILRMVAEPDQAHDCSSLSTATDDITEAELRAETAKDREQINRALCALAQQAQGEELEEARQILSQHSSPWPLGLALSEAEKRLGVKESETGPIWLAFLMVGGVGVGAVLWVAYVALRLTGSLAPVGLTVRGATQENLVADSLGARFFAYLAIFAIAPLGIVQLLRPVLGDENLARILATAIVAPVVILVVAMPLLGVRISFARLLGLGPNLARNVVWGVAGWLANLPALLVLLIVTVFLSKWLPSGSHPLETELDSLGGILWAAVAAGVIAPIVEEITFRGCLFQGLALRLRSPVVAALLSSLAFASLHPQGPASWLVLGWIGAMGCF
;
A
#
# COMPACT_ATOMS: atom_id res chain seq x y z
N MET A 1 -6.79 -37.60 -8.03
CA MET A 1 -7.47 -38.05 -6.80
C MET A 1 -6.81 -37.35 -5.63
N THR A 2 -7.53 -36.48 -4.91
CA THR A 2 -7.02 -35.87 -3.67
C THR A 2 -7.18 -36.86 -2.55
N VAL A 3 -6.09 -37.19 -1.84
CA VAL A 3 -6.16 -37.96 -0.60
C VAL A 3 -7.03 -37.16 0.37
N PRO A 4 -8.12 -37.73 0.93
CA PRO A 4 -8.95 -37.02 1.88
C PRO A 4 -8.10 -36.64 3.10
N THR A 5 -8.10 -35.37 3.48
CA THR A 5 -7.44 -34.90 4.68
C THR A 5 -8.19 -35.44 5.91
N PRO A 6 -7.50 -36.02 6.91
CA PRO A 6 -8.15 -36.53 8.12
C PRO A 6 -8.91 -35.40 8.85
N PRO A 7 -10.01 -35.67 9.57
CA PRO A 7 -10.80 -34.66 10.29
C PRO A 7 -9.98 -33.96 11.39
N PRO A 8 -10.41 -32.77 11.89
CA PRO A 8 -9.65 -32.06 12.91
C PRO A 8 -9.68 -32.90 14.18
N VAL A 9 -8.56 -32.98 14.89
CA VAL A 9 -8.49 -33.66 16.17
C VAL A 9 -9.12 -32.73 17.19
N LEU A 10 -10.32 -33.08 17.65
CA LEU A 10 -10.87 -32.51 18.87
C LEU A 10 -10.14 -33.19 20.03
N GLU A 11 -9.71 -32.42 21.02
CA GLU A 11 -9.34 -33.02 22.31
C GLU A 11 -10.59 -33.73 22.86
N GLU A 12 -10.41 -34.97 23.34
CA GLU A 12 -11.51 -35.88 23.68
C GLU A 12 -12.47 -35.29 24.73
N ASP A 13 -13.75 -35.68 24.66
CA ASP A 13 -14.88 -35.30 25.54
C ASP A 13 -15.59 -33.93 25.32
N ILE A 14 -15.63 -33.40 24.09
CA ILE A 14 -16.53 -32.26 23.79
C ILE A 14 -17.96 -32.75 23.48
N PRO A 15 -19.00 -32.24 24.16
CA PRO A 15 -20.38 -32.64 23.92
C PRO A 15 -20.76 -32.56 22.44
N SER A 16 -21.48 -33.57 21.93
CA SER A 16 -21.81 -33.73 20.51
C SER A 16 -22.59 -32.57 19.87
N ARG A 17 -23.10 -31.63 20.68
CA ARG A 17 -23.73 -30.38 20.23
C ARG A 17 -23.29 -29.22 21.11
N HIS A 18 -22.28 -28.48 20.67
CA HIS A 18 -21.94 -27.19 21.24
C HIS A 18 -22.77 -26.08 20.55
N PRO A 19 -23.50 -25.21 21.28
CA PRO A 19 -24.32 -24.15 20.69
C PRO A 19 -23.49 -23.06 19.97
N GLY A 20 -22.17 -23.10 20.16
CA GLY A 20 -21.23 -22.12 19.66
C GLY A 20 -21.09 -20.92 20.60
N TYR A 21 -20.12 -20.05 20.30
CA TYR A 21 -19.80 -18.83 21.03
C TYR A 21 -20.12 -17.62 20.15
N PRO A 22 -21.40 -17.24 19.99
CA PRO A 22 -21.80 -16.13 19.10
C PRO A 22 -21.13 -14.80 19.48
N LEU A 23 -20.77 -14.61 20.75
CA LEU A 23 -20.06 -13.42 21.23
C LEU A 23 -18.68 -13.23 20.57
N VAL A 24 -18.00 -14.30 20.15
CA VAL A 24 -16.73 -14.20 19.41
C VAL A 24 -16.95 -13.41 18.12
N TRP A 25 -17.98 -13.77 17.36
CA TRP A 25 -18.30 -13.11 16.09
C TRP A 25 -18.83 -11.70 16.28
N VAL A 26 -19.59 -11.43 17.36
CA VAL A 26 -19.96 -10.05 17.72
C VAL A 26 -18.70 -9.21 17.95
N GLY A 27 -17.71 -9.73 18.69
CA GLY A 27 -16.42 -9.07 18.87
C GLY A 27 -15.71 -8.78 17.55
N VAL A 28 -15.59 -9.78 16.68
CA VAL A 28 -14.99 -9.63 15.34
C VAL A 28 -15.69 -8.53 14.54
N PHE A 29 -17.02 -8.55 14.44
CA PHE A 29 -17.76 -7.56 13.65
C PHE A 29 -17.71 -6.15 14.24
N VAL A 30 -17.78 -6.01 15.56
CA VAL A 30 -17.65 -4.70 16.23
C VAL A 30 -16.28 -4.11 15.99
N THR A 31 -15.21 -4.91 16.11
CA THR A 31 -13.84 -4.45 15.85
C THR A 31 -13.67 -4.04 14.38
N LEU A 32 -14.14 -4.84 13.43
CA LEU A 32 -14.07 -4.49 12.00
C LEU A 32 -14.86 -3.23 11.66
N ALA A 33 -16.07 -3.08 12.24
CA ALA A 33 -16.87 -1.88 12.05
C ALA A 33 -16.19 -0.62 12.61
N PHE A 34 -15.57 -0.74 13.80
CA PHE A 34 -14.81 0.35 14.39
C PHE A 34 -13.59 0.73 13.54
N MET A 35 -12.87 -0.25 13.00
CA MET A 35 -11.72 -0.01 12.11
C MET A 35 -12.15 0.65 10.80
N ALA A 36 -13.20 0.16 10.15
CA ALA A 36 -13.75 0.75 8.93
C ALA A 36 -14.25 2.18 9.16
N PHE A 37 -14.96 2.42 10.28
CA PHE A 37 -15.43 3.76 10.65
C PHE A 37 -14.26 4.69 11.00
N GLY A 38 -13.26 4.21 11.74
CA GLY A 38 -12.06 4.97 12.09
C GLY A 38 -11.27 5.38 10.85
N ALA A 39 -11.07 4.47 9.91
CA ALA A 39 -10.45 4.75 8.62
C ALA A 39 -11.25 5.77 7.80
N TYR A 40 -12.58 5.66 7.79
CA TYR A 40 -13.43 6.64 7.11
C TYR A 40 -13.41 8.01 7.80
N ALA A 41 -13.49 8.05 9.12
CA ALA A 41 -13.54 9.27 9.91
C ALA A 41 -12.23 10.06 9.83
N SER A 42 -11.08 9.38 9.92
CA SER A 42 -9.76 10.01 9.78
C SER A 42 -9.56 10.66 8.41
N LEU A 43 -10.17 10.07 7.38
CA LEU A 43 -10.14 10.56 6.02
C LEU A 43 -11.18 11.65 5.71
N SER A 44 -12.32 11.66 6.43
CA SER A 44 -13.42 12.60 6.18
C SER A 44 -13.29 13.93 6.92
N ASN A 45 -12.53 13.96 8.02
CA ASN A 45 -12.22 15.19 8.74
C ASN A 45 -10.70 15.38 8.85
N PRO A 46 -10.00 15.55 7.71
CA PRO A 46 -8.58 15.87 7.75
C PRO A 46 -8.42 17.19 8.51
N GLY A 47 -7.58 17.23 9.54
CA GLY A 47 -7.30 18.48 10.27
C GLY A 47 -6.90 19.61 9.31
N PRO A 48 -7.00 20.89 9.72
CA PRO A 48 -6.84 22.05 8.83
C PRO A 48 -5.53 22.02 8.02
N VAL A 49 -4.44 21.57 8.63
CA VAL A 49 -3.13 21.35 7.99
C VAL A 49 -3.21 20.36 6.82
N VAL A 50 -3.89 19.23 7.03
CA VAL A 50 -4.07 18.18 6.03
C VAL A 50 -4.98 18.66 4.90
N GLU A 51 -6.02 19.43 5.23
CA GLU A 51 -6.92 20.01 4.23
C GLU A 51 -6.18 21.02 3.32
N GLU A 52 -5.33 21.87 3.88
CA GLU A 52 -4.50 22.81 3.10
C GLU A 52 -3.53 22.09 2.18
N ARG A 53 -2.81 21.09 2.71
CA ARG A 53 -1.88 20.29 1.91
C ARG A 53 -2.62 19.54 0.80
N ALA A 54 -3.78 18.96 1.08
CA ALA A 54 -4.61 18.31 0.07
C ALA A 54 -5.11 19.29 -1.00
N LYS A 55 -5.45 20.54 -0.65
CA LYS A 55 -5.80 21.60 -1.62
C LYS A 55 -4.61 21.92 -2.53
N LEU A 56 -3.43 22.11 -1.95
CA LEU A 56 -2.21 22.36 -2.69
C LEU A 56 -1.88 21.18 -3.63
N ASP A 57 -1.86 19.95 -3.12
CA ASP A 57 -1.56 18.75 -3.91
C ASP A 57 -2.57 18.54 -5.07
N ARG A 58 -3.84 18.90 -4.88
CA ARG A 58 -4.83 18.86 -5.97
C ARG A 58 -4.50 19.87 -7.07
N GLU A 59 -4.09 21.08 -6.72
CA GLU A 59 -3.68 22.08 -7.72
C GLU A 59 -2.36 21.70 -8.40
N LEU A 60 -1.39 21.14 -7.67
CA LEU A 60 -0.15 20.63 -8.25
C LEU A 60 -0.41 19.50 -9.26
N ARG A 61 -1.29 18.54 -8.94
CA ARG A 61 -1.68 17.46 -9.90
C ARG A 61 -2.39 17.99 -11.15
N LYS A 62 -3.23 19.03 -11.00
CA LYS A 62 -3.83 19.71 -12.16
C LYS A 62 -2.75 20.36 -13.02
N LEU A 63 -1.79 21.05 -12.42
CA LEU A 63 -0.67 21.66 -13.12
C LEU A 63 0.22 20.61 -13.79
N GLU A 64 0.47 19.46 -13.16
CA GLU A 64 1.19 18.34 -13.79
C GLU A 64 0.45 17.81 -15.04
N THR A 65 -0.87 17.68 -14.96
CA THR A 65 -1.71 17.28 -16.11
C THR A 65 -1.65 18.33 -17.21
N GLU A 66 -1.79 19.62 -16.86
CA GLU A 66 -1.70 20.73 -17.80
C GLU A 66 -0.30 20.85 -18.42
N PHE A 67 0.76 20.60 -17.65
CA PHE A 67 2.14 20.52 -18.12
C PHE A 67 2.29 19.41 -19.15
N SER A 68 1.79 18.21 -18.86
CA SER A 68 1.86 17.05 -19.77
C SER A 68 1.12 17.33 -21.09
N LEU A 69 -0.06 17.97 -21.02
CA LEU A 69 -0.80 18.41 -22.20
C LEU A 69 -0.06 19.51 -22.97
N ALA A 70 0.59 20.45 -22.28
CA ALA A 70 1.40 21.48 -22.91
C ALA A 70 2.64 20.88 -23.60
N VAL A 71 3.32 19.92 -22.97
CA VAL A 71 4.44 19.17 -23.59
C VAL A 71 3.98 18.49 -24.87
N ALA A 72 2.82 17.84 -24.86
CA ALA A 72 2.25 17.22 -26.07
C ALA A 72 1.96 18.26 -27.18
N ARG A 73 1.34 19.41 -26.84
CA ARG A 73 1.06 20.50 -27.79
C ARG A 73 2.34 21.10 -28.39
N HIS A 74 3.39 21.23 -27.60
CA HIS A 74 4.69 21.75 -28.02
C HIS A 74 5.61 20.66 -28.59
N SER A 75 5.06 19.53 -29.06
CA SER A 75 5.81 18.44 -29.70
C SER A 75 6.99 17.93 -28.86
N GLY A 76 6.79 17.79 -27.55
CA GLY A 76 7.82 17.33 -26.60
C GLY A 76 8.71 18.45 -26.03
N LYS A 77 8.57 19.71 -26.47
CA LYS A 77 9.41 20.82 -25.98
C LYS A 77 9.00 21.28 -24.58
N ARG A 78 9.57 20.65 -23.54
CA ARG A 78 9.33 20.95 -22.12
C ARG A 78 9.52 22.42 -21.74
N ARG A 79 10.49 23.12 -22.35
CA ARG A 79 10.73 24.56 -22.11
C ARG A 79 9.52 25.43 -22.47
N GLU A 80 8.95 25.23 -23.66
CA GLU A 80 7.79 26.02 -24.11
C GLU A 80 6.54 25.69 -23.31
N ALA A 81 6.36 24.41 -22.95
CA ALA A 81 5.31 23.98 -22.03
C ALA A 81 5.43 24.63 -20.64
N ALA A 82 6.65 24.72 -20.08
CA ALA A 82 6.89 25.37 -18.80
C ALA A 82 6.63 26.88 -18.85
N LYS A 83 7.04 27.57 -19.92
CA LYS A 83 6.76 29.01 -20.12
C LYS A 83 5.26 29.29 -20.15
N GLU A 84 4.51 28.49 -20.90
CA GLU A 84 3.06 28.61 -20.97
C GLU A 84 2.41 28.40 -19.58
N LEU A 85 2.86 27.37 -18.86
CA LEU A 85 2.25 27.00 -17.59
C LEU A 85 2.66 27.91 -16.43
N LEU A 86 3.83 28.56 -16.49
CA LEU A 86 4.36 29.35 -15.38
C LEU A 86 3.39 30.45 -14.94
N GLY A 87 2.78 31.18 -15.87
CA GLY A 87 1.78 32.21 -15.55
C GLY A 87 0.52 31.63 -14.90
N VAL A 88 0.04 30.48 -15.40
CA VAL A 88 -1.11 29.75 -14.84
C VAL A 88 -0.82 29.25 -13.43
N ALA A 89 0.37 28.69 -13.22
CA ALA A 89 0.81 28.20 -11.92
C ALA A 89 0.97 29.33 -10.90
N GLN A 90 1.59 30.46 -11.28
CA GLN A 90 1.70 31.65 -10.43
C GLN A 90 0.33 32.15 -9.98
N GLN A 91 -0.63 32.24 -10.90
CA GLN A 91 -1.99 32.67 -10.59
C GLN A 91 -2.70 31.66 -9.67
N LYS A 92 -2.76 30.38 -10.06
CA LYS A 92 -3.50 29.35 -9.31
C LYS A 92 -2.92 29.13 -7.93
N LEU A 93 -1.61 28.94 -7.83
CA LEU A 93 -0.95 28.66 -6.55
C LEU A 93 -0.81 29.92 -5.68
N GLY A 94 -0.65 31.10 -6.29
CA GLY A 94 -0.62 32.38 -5.56
C GLY A 94 -1.95 32.76 -4.92
N ASN A 95 -3.06 32.31 -5.49
CA ASN A 95 -4.41 32.52 -4.94
C ASN A 95 -4.76 31.57 -3.79
N LEU A 96 -3.95 30.53 -3.53
CA LEU A 96 -4.15 29.64 -2.40
C LEU A 96 -3.77 30.36 -1.09
N LYS A 97 -4.74 30.52 -0.20
CA LYS A 97 -4.50 30.97 1.18
C LYS A 97 -3.96 29.79 1.98
N LEU A 98 -2.63 29.73 2.11
CA LEU A 98 -1.91 28.71 2.87
C LEU A 98 -1.59 29.29 4.24
N GLN A 99 -2.08 28.68 5.32
CA GLN A 99 -1.82 29.10 6.70
C GLN A 99 -0.50 28.52 7.21
N THR A 100 -0.12 27.34 6.70
CA THR A 100 1.11 26.66 7.11
C THR A 100 2.32 27.07 6.27
N LYS A 101 3.47 27.19 6.93
CA LYS A 101 4.78 27.39 6.29
C LYS A 101 5.17 26.21 5.40
N GLY A 102 4.79 24.99 5.78
CA GLY A 102 5.06 23.80 4.97
C GLY A 102 4.34 23.81 3.63
N ALA A 103 3.06 24.20 3.59
CA ALA A 103 2.34 24.33 2.32
C ALA A 103 2.92 25.50 1.49
N ALA A 104 3.20 26.64 2.11
CA ALA A 104 3.84 27.77 1.41
C ALA A 104 5.17 27.38 0.77
N TYR A 105 5.99 26.62 1.49
CA TYR A 105 7.24 26.08 1.00
C TYR A 105 7.07 25.22 -0.27
N VAL A 106 6.12 24.27 -0.26
CA VAL A 106 5.87 23.39 -1.41
C VAL A 106 5.41 24.21 -2.63
N ARG A 107 4.56 25.22 -2.43
CA ARG A 107 4.19 26.17 -3.50
C ARG A 107 5.40 26.87 -4.09
N ASP A 108 6.22 27.49 -3.24
CA ASP A 108 7.33 28.35 -3.69
C ASP A 108 8.38 27.50 -4.44
N ARG A 109 8.62 26.28 -3.96
CA ARG A 109 9.43 25.27 -4.64
C ARG A 109 8.89 24.92 -6.02
N ALA A 110 7.58 24.67 -6.15
CA ALA A 110 6.96 24.34 -7.43
C ALA A 110 7.10 25.48 -8.45
N LEU A 111 6.92 26.72 -8.01
CA LEU A 111 7.09 27.90 -8.86
C LEU A 111 8.54 28.09 -9.30
N LEU A 112 9.51 27.89 -8.39
CA LEU A 112 10.93 27.96 -8.75
C LEU A 112 11.28 26.91 -9.82
N ILE A 113 10.85 25.67 -9.64
CA ILE A 113 11.14 24.59 -10.60
C ILE A 113 10.56 24.91 -11.98
N LEU A 114 9.32 25.41 -12.05
CA LEU A 114 8.73 25.82 -13.32
C LEU A 114 9.51 26.96 -14.00
N ARG A 115 10.03 27.92 -13.23
CA ARG A 115 10.89 29.00 -13.77
C ARG A 115 12.20 28.46 -14.33
N MET A 116 12.87 27.58 -13.58
CA MET A 116 14.11 26.94 -14.03
C MET A 116 13.94 26.19 -15.34
N VAL A 117 12.81 25.47 -15.51
CA VAL A 117 12.52 24.72 -16.76
C VAL A 117 12.12 25.66 -17.90
N ALA A 118 11.39 26.74 -17.62
CA ALA A 118 10.98 27.73 -18.62
C ALA A 118 12.19 28.55 -19.15
N GLU A 119 13.12 28.87 -18.25
CA GLU A 119 14.25 29.78 -18.45
C GLU A 119 15.55 29.14 -17.92
N PRO A 120 16.02 28.01 -18.50
CA PRO A 120 17.19 27.28 -18.00
C PRO A 120 18.49 28.10 -18.10
N ASP A 121 18.51 29.06 -19.02
CA ASP A 121 19.66 29.92 -19.32
C ASP A 121 19.73 31.17 -18.41
N GLN A 122 18.83 31.32 -17.44
CA GLN A 122 18.81 32.45 -16.50
C GLN A 122 19.06 31.98 -15.06
N ALA A 123 19.71 32.84 -14.28
CA ALA A 123 19.83 32.64 -12.85
C ALA A 123 18.51 33.02 -12.16
N HIS A 124 18.04 32.18 -11.22
CA HIS A 124 16.78 32.41 -10.51
C HIS A 124 17.00 32.69 -9.02
N ASP A 125 16.17 33.56 -8.45
CA ASP A 125 16.21 33.87 -7.02
C ASP A 125 15.65 32.72 -6.17
N CYS A 126 16.46 32.33 -5.18
CA CYS A 126 16.17 31.27 -4.22
C CYS A 126 15.67 31.77 -2.87
N SER A 127 15.63 33.09 -2.63
CA SER A 127 15.35 33.69 -1.32
C SER A 127 13.99 33.28 -0.73
N SER A 128 13.04 32.88 -1.58
CA SER A 128 11.71 32.41 -1.18
C SER A 128 11.68 31.01 -0.58
N LEU A 129 12.73 30.20 -0.73
CA LEU A 129 12.76 28.83 -0.22
C LEU A 129 13.01 28.80 1.29
N SER A 130 11.97 28.52 2.06
CA SER A 130 12.06 28.35 3.52
C SER A 130 12.26 26.89 3.93
N THR A 131 13.05 26.63 4.98
CA THR A 131 13.08 25.30 5.62
C THR A 131 12.03 25.16 6.73
N ALA A 132 11.36 26.24 7.11
CA ALA A 132 10.44 26.27 8.24
C ALA A 132 9.17 25.45 7.97
N THR A 133 8.70 24.73 8.98
CA THR A 133 7.52 23.85 8.91
C THR A 133 6.78 23.92 10.25
N ASP A 134 5.52 24.34 10.21
CA ASP A 134 4.60 24.44 11.37
C ASP A 134 3.42 23.46 11.25
N ASP A 135 3.32 22.79 10.10
CA ASP A 135 2.43 21.69 9.77
C ASP A 135 2.84 20.35 10.41
N ILE A 136 4.01 20.28 11.03
CA ILE A 136 4.51 19.09 11.73
C ILE A 136 4.56 19.39 13.23
N THR A 137 3.80 18.65 14.01
CA THR A 137 3.67 18.85 15.47
C THR A 137 4.85 18.26 16.24
N GLU A 138 5.36 17.11 15.80
CA GLU A 138 6.45 16.39 16.46
C GLU A 138 7.80 17.07 16.21
N ALA A 139 8.53 17.41 17.28
CA ALA A 139 9.75 18.21 17.19
C ALA A 139 10.89 17.51 16.43
N GLU A 140 11.03 16.19 16.63
CA GLU A 140 12.05 15.38 15.94
C GLU A 140 11.77 15.31 14.44
N LEU A 141 10.54 14.91 14.05
CA LEU A 141 10.11 14.88 12.65
C LEU A 141 10.18 16.26 11.98
N ARG A 142 9.92 17.33 12.73
CA ARG A 142 10.07 18.71 12.27
C ARG A 142 11.53 19.05 11.95
N ALA A 143 12.47 18.61 12.79
CA ALA A 143 13.89 18.85 12.59
C ALA A 143 14.44 18.04 11.41
N GLU A 144 14.04 16.78 11.28
CA GLU A 144 14.38 15.92 10.14
C GLU A 144 13.85 16.52 8.82
N THR A 145 12.56 16.86 8.79
CA THR A 145 11.95 17.51 7.62
C THR A 145 12.64 18.81 7.25
N ALA A 146 13.05 19.62 8.24
CA ALA A 146 13.77 20.87 7.97
C ALA A 146 15.14 20.61 7.31
N LYS A 147 15.85 19.54 7.73
CA LYS A 147 17.12 19.11 7.14
C LYS A 147 16.94 18.65 5.69
N ASP A 148 15.93 17.85 5.40
CA ASP A 148 15.65 17.39 4.03
C ASP A 148 15.28 18.57 3.12
N ARG A 149 14.48 19.51 3.63
CA ARG A 149 14.15 20.75 2.92
C ARG A 149 15.39 21.59 2.64
N GLU A 150 16.33 21.66 3.57
CA GLU A 150 17.60 22.37 3.37
C GLU A 150 18.41 21.74 2.25
N GLN A 151 18.57 20.41 2.26
CA GLN A 151 19.29 19.68 1.21
C GLN A 151 18.65 19.91 -0.17
N ILE A 152 17.32 19.76 -0.26
CA ILE A 152 16.59 19.99 -1.51
C ILE A 152 16.72 21.45 -1.96
N ASN A 153 16.62 22.43 -1.04
CA ASN A 153 16.79 23.84 -1.38
C ASN A 153 18.19 24.10 -1.94
N ARG A 154 19.22 23.51 -1.33
CA ARG A 154 20.60 23.60 -1.83
C ARG A 154 20.73 23.09 -3.26
N ALA A 155 20.20 21.90 -3.53
CA ALA A 155 20.21 21.28 -4.86
C ALA A 155 19.44 22.12 -5.89
N LEU A 156 18.26 22.63 -5.53
CA LEU A 156 17.47 23.50 -6.41
C LEU A 156 18.17 24.84 -6.66
N CYS A 157 18.86 25.39 -5.66
CA CYS A 157 19.61 26.63 -5.84
C CYS A 157 20.86 26.47 -6.69
N ALA A 158 21.57 25.35 -6.56
CA ALA A 158 22.65 25.00 -7.49
C ALA A 158 22.13 24.97 -8.94
N LEU A 159 20.99 24.29 -9.18
CA LEU A 159 20.35 24.29 -10.51
C LEU A 159 19.93 25.69 -10.99
N ALA A 160 19.30 26.46 -10.09
CA ALA A 160 18.83 27.82 -10.35
C ALA A 160 19.99 28.78 -10.66
N GLN A 161 21.16 28.56 -10.08
CA GLN A 161 22.38 29.35 -10.27
C GLN A 161 23.28 28.81 -11.38
N GLN A 162 22.78 27.87 -12.19
CA GLN A 162 23.48 27.30 -13.34
C GLN A 162 24.77 26.56 -12.97
N ALA A 163 24.76 25.86 -11.82
CA ALA A 163 25.85 24.99 -11.41
C ALA A 163 26.26 24.00 -12.51
N GLN A 164 27.53 23.65 -12.55
CA GLN A 164 28.15 22.74 -13.50
C GLN A 164 29.05 21.75 -12.77
N GLY A 165 29.41 20.65 -13.45
CA GLY A 165 30.37 19.67 -12.91
C GLY A 165 29.88 19.02 -11.62
N GLU A 166 30.71 19.06 -10.57
CA GLU A 166 30.47 18.37 -9.30
C GLU A 166 29.24 18.87 -8.56
N GLU A 167 29.00 20.19 -8.52
CA GLU A 167 27.83 20.78 -7.86
C GLU A 167 26.52 20.34 -8.53
N LEU A 168 26.52 20.18 -9.85
CA LEU A 168 25.37 19.70 -10.61
C LEU A 168 25.12 18.20 -10.38
N GLU A 169 26.18 17.41 -10.26
CA GLU A 169 26.07 15.98 -9.93
C GLU A 169 25.58 15.78 -8.49
N GLU A 170 26.06 16.58 -7.53
CA GLU A 170 25.55 16.59 -6.14
C GLU A 170 24.07 16.96 -6.13
N ALA A 171 23.67 18.02 -6.85
CA ALA A 171 22.27 18.40 -6.98
C ALA A 171 21.42 17.27 -7.58
N ARG A 172 21.91 16.59 -8.62
CA ARG A 172 21.23 15.41 -9.20
C ARG A 172 21.08 14.30 -8.17
N GLN A 173 22.14 13.99 -7.42
CA GLN A 173 22.13 12.94 -6.41
C GLN A 173 21.10 13.24 -5.32
N ILE A 174 21.11 14.45 -4.76
CA ILE A 174 20.14 14.88 -3.75
C ILE A 174 18.71 14.80 -4.31
N LEU A 175 18.48 15.31 -5.53
CA LEU A 175 17.15 15.28 -6.15
C LEU A 175 16.68 13.86 -6.43
N SER A 176 17.58 12.95 -6.82
CA SER A 176 17.26 11.54 -7.06
C SER A 176 16.88 10.80 -5.78
N GLN A 177 17.52 11.12 -4.65
CA GLN A 177 17.19 10.55 -3.33
C GLN A 177 15.82 11.00 -2.83
N HIS A 178 15.41 12.22 -3.17
CA HIS A 178 14.12 12.79 -2.77
C HIS A 178 13.08 12.73 -3.90
N SER A 179 13.34 11.94 -4.95
CA SER A 179 12.51 11.95 -6.16
C SER A 179 11.20 11.20 -5.96
N SER A 180 10.15 11.96 -5.64
CA SER A 180 8.73 11.59 -5.77
C SER A 180 7.92 12.86 -6.10
N PRO A 181 6.72 12.74 -6.70
CA PRO A 181 6.35 13.08 -8.09
C PRO A 181 6.60 14.55 -8.49
N TRP A 182 5.88 15.08 -9.50
CA TRP A 182 5.94 16.48 -9.90
C TRP A 182 5.81 17.44 -8.69
N PRO A 183 6.62 18.52 -8.57
CA PRO A 183 7.52 19.07 -9.60
C PRO A 183 8.99 18.61 -9.50
N LEU A 184 9.42 17.90 -8.45
CA LEU A 184 10.84 17.55 -8.26
C LEU A 184 11.41 16.71 -9.41
N GLY A 185 10.59 15.83 -10.01
CA GLY A 185 10.98 15.08 -11.20
C GLY A 185 11.37 15.95 -12.40
N LEU A 186 10.81 17.16 -12.52
CA LEU A 186 11.22 18.11 -13.56
C LEU A 186 12.61 18.70 -13.29
N ALA A 187 12.90 19.02 -12.03
CA ALA A 187 14.22 19.53 -11.63
C ALA A 187 15.30 18.46 -11.82
N LEU A 188 15.02 17.21 -11.44
CA LEU A 188 15.92 16.09 -11.67
C LEU A 188 16.19 15.89 -13.16
N SER A 189 15.14 15.88 -13.99
CA SER A 189 15.30 15.73 -15.43
C SER A 189 16.09 16.87 -16.07
N GLU A 190 15.93 18.11 -15.59
CA GLU A 190 16.75 19.24 -16.06
C GLU A 190 18.21 19.08 -15.64
N ALA A 191 18.49 18.59 -14.42
CA ALA A 191 19.84 18.27 -13.97
C ALA A 191 20.49 17.19 -14.86
N GLU A 192 19.78 16.08 -15.11
CA GLU A 192 20.21 14.99 -15.98
C GLU A 192 20.51 15.47 -17.40
N LYS A 193 19.63 16.30 -17.96
CA LYS A 193 19.81 16.88 -19.29
C LYS A 193 21.07 17.74 -19.38
N ARG A 194 21.34 18.59 -18.38
CA ARG A 194 22.56 19.42 -18.33
C ARG A 194 23.84 18.58 -18.20
N LEU A 195 23.76 17.45 -17.50
CA LEU A 195 24.84 16.47 -17.39
C LEU A 195 24.99 15.57 -18.63
N GLY A 196 24.08 15.66 -19.61
CA GLY A 196 24.08 14.80 -20.79
C GLY A 196 23.71 13.34 -20.46
N VAL A 197 23.05 13.09 -19.32
CA VAL A 197 22.52 11.77 -18.97
C VAL A 197 21.36 11.48 -19.91
N LYS A 198 21.46 10.39 -20.68
CA LYS A 198 20.36 9.94 -21.52
C LYS A 198 19.26 9.38 -20.61
N GLU A 199 18.04 9.90 -20.73
CA GLU A 199 16.86 9.30 -20.09
C GLU A 199 16.84 7.80 -20.44
N SER A 200 16.75 6.92 -19.43
CA SER A 200 16.70 5.49 -19.68
C SER A 200 15.36 5.17 -20.36
N GLU A 201 15.39 4.91 -21.67
CA GLU A 201 14.21 4.46 -22.43
C GLU A 201 13.72 3.08 -21.96
N THR A 202 14.55 2.34 -21.23
CA THR A 202 14.27 0.96 -20.80
C THR A 202 13.15 0.86 -19.78
N GLY A 203 12.98 1.84 -18.88
CA GLY A 203 12.00 1.77 -17.79
C GLY A 203 10.55 1.63 -18.28
N PRO A 204 10.04 2.59 -19.09
CA PRO A 204 8.70 2.52 -19.66
C PRO A 204 8.47 1.29 -20.54
N ILE A 205 9.49 0.86 -21.29
CA ILE A 205 9.42 -0.33 -22.15
C ILE A 205 9.24 -1.59 -21.30
N TRP A 206 10.02 -1.75 -20.22
CA TRP A 206 9.88 -2.89 -19.31
C TRP A 206 8.51 -2.89 -18.62
N LEU A 207 8.04 -1.72 -18.15
CA LEU A 207 6.72 -1.62 -17.54
C LEU A 207 5.62 -1.96 -18.55
N ALA A 208 5.66 -1.42 -19.76
CA ALA A 208 4.70 -1.73 -20.81
C ALA A 208 4.73 -3.22 -21.18
N PHE A 209 5.91 -3.81 -21.29
CA PHE A 209 6.08 -5.24 -21.55
C PHE A 209 5.49 -6.11 -20.43
N LEU A 210 5.78 -5.78 -19.17
CA LEU A 210 5.23 -6.48 -18.01
C LEU A 210 3.70 -6.35 -17.93
N MET A 211 3.17 -5.17 -18.22
CA MET A 211 1.72 -4.92 -18.21
C MET A 211 1.02 -5.66 -19.35
N VAL A 212 1.48 -5.50 -20.60
CA VAL A 212 0.85 -6.15 -21.77
C VAL A 212 1.02 -7.66 -21.71
N GLY A 213 2.23 -8.14 -21.41
CA GLY A 213 2.52 -9.57 -21.29
C GLY A 213 1.78 -10.22 -20.12
N GLY A 214 1.85 -9.61 -18.93
CA GLY A 214 1.19 -10.12 -17.73
C GLY A 214 -0.33 -10.13 -17.84
N VAL A 215 -0.94 -9.03 -18.31
CA VAL A 215 -2.39 -8.96 -18.54
C VAL A 215 -2.82 -9.91 -19.65
N GLY A 216 -2.06 -10.02 -20.74
CA GLY A 216 -2.34 -10.96 -21.81
C GLY A 216 -2.36 -12.41 -21.32
N VAL A 217 -1.33 -12.83 -20.58
CA VAL A 217 -1.26 -14.16 -19.96
C VAL A 217 -2.41 -14.37 -18.98
N GLY A 218 -2.70 -13.39 -18.12
CA GLY A 218 -3.79 -13.47 -17.15
C GLY A 218 -5.16 -13.66 -17.80
N ALA A 219 -5.42 -12.97 -18.91
CA ALA A 219 -6.67 -13.10 -19.66
C ALA A 219 -6.82 -14.50 -20.28
N VAL A 220 -5.74 -15.05 -20.83
CA VAL A 220 -5.73 -16.43 -21.35
C VAL A 220 -6.01 -17.44 -20.23
N LEU A 221 -5.41 -17.24 -19.04
CA LEU A 221 -5.66 -18.10 -17.88
C LEU A 221 -7.12 -18.07 -17.42
N TRP A 222 -7.78 -16.91 -17.45
CA TRP A 222 -9.22 -16.81 -17.16
C TRP A 222 -10.08 -17.59 -18.16
N VAL A 223 -9.82 -17.44 -19.46
CA VAL A 223 -10.55 -18.17 -20.51
C VAL A 223 -10.35 -19.67 -20.34
N ALA A 224 -9.10 -20.12 -20.12
CA ALA A 224 -8.79 -21.51 -19.87
C ALA A 224 -9.49 -22.04 -18.60
N TYR A 225 -9.46 -21.29 -17.50
CA TYR A 225 -10.14 -21.66 -16.26
C TYR A 225 -11.65 -21.83 -16.47
N VAL A 226 -12.31 -20.86 -17.12
CA VAL A 226 -13.75 -20.92 -17.40
C VAL A 226 -14.08 -22.11 -18.29
N ALA A 227 -13.33 -22.35 -19.36
CA ALA A 227 -13.54 -23.49 -20.25
C ALA A 227 -13.36 -24.84 -19.52
N LEU A 228 -12.30 -24.98 -18.73
CA LEU A 228 -12.04 -26.17 -17.92
C LEU A 228 -13.08 -26.35 -16.80
N ARG A 229 -13.63 -25.26 -16.27
CA ARG A 229 -14.70 -25.29 -15.28
C ARG A 229 -16.03 -25.72 -15.89
N LEU A 230 -16.39 -25.18 -17.04
CA LEU A 230 -17.63 -25.52 -17.76
C LEU A 230 -17.64 -26.96 -18.26
N THR A 231 -16.48 -27.51 -18.60
CA THR A 231 -16.33 -28.93 -18.97
C THR A 231 -16.26 -29.89 -17.78
N GLY A 232 -16.30 -29.38 -16.54
CA GLY A 232 -16.19 -30.18 -15.33
C GLY A 232 -14.77 -30.67 -15.01
N SER A 233 -13.78 -30.34 -15.85
CA SER A 233 -12.37 -30.72 -15.66
C SER A 233 -11.75 -30.12 -14.40
N LEU A 234 -12.25 -28.97 -13.95
CA LEU A 234 -11.87 -28.32 -12.69
C LEU A 234 -13.07 -28.22 -11.75
N ALA A 235 -13.34 -29.29 -11.00
CA ALA A 235 -14.31 -29.28 -9.90
C ALA A 235 -13.78 -28.51 -8.68
N PRO A 236 -14.64 -27.84 -7.87
CA PRO A 236 -14.18 -27.10 -6.70
C PRO A 236 -13.77 -28.10 -5.62
N VAL A 237 -12.60 -27.89 -5.02
CA VAL A 237 -12.08 -28.78 -3.97
C VAL A 237 -12.88 -28.63 -2.66
N GLY A 238 -13.55 -27.49 -2.48
CA GLY A 238 -14.30 -27.17 -1.26
C GLY A 238 -13.44 -26.45 -0.22
N LEU A 239 -14.00 -26.29 0.99
CA LEU A 239 -13.32 -25.63 2.11
C LEU A 239 -12.38 -26.61 2.83
N THR A 240 -11.21 -26.14 3.27
CA THR A 240 -10.16 -26.98 3.87
C THR A 240 -10.54 -27.55 5.23
N VAL A 241 -11.43 -26.87 5.95
CA VAL A 241 -11.90 -27.27 7.30
C VAL A 241 -13.27 -27.94 7.31
N ARG A 242 -13.92 -28.12 6.16
CA ARG A 242 -15.26 -28.74 6.08
C ARG A 242 -15.21 -30.23 6.46
N GLY A 243 -16.32 -30.74 7.00
CA GLY A 243 -16.42 -32.14 7.46
C GLY A 243 -15.86 -32.36 8.87
N ALA A 244 -15.61 -31.29 9.61
CA ALA A 244 -15.38 -31.37 11.06
C ALA A 244 -16.66 -31.86 11.76
N THR A 245 -16.52 -32.75 12.74
CA THR A 245 -17.66 -33.27 13.54
C THR A 245 -18.37 -32.17 14.34
N GLN A 246 -17.72 -31.01 14.56
CA GLN A 246 -18.26 -29.85 15.27
C GLN A 246 -17.97 -28.53 14.53
N GLU A 247 -18.54 -28.37 13.34
CA GLU A 247 -18.29 -27.19 12.47
C GLU A 247 -18.50 -25.84 13.18
N ASN A 248 -19.50 -25.72 14.07
CA ASN A 248 -19.72 -24.48 14.82
C ASN A 248 -18.58 -24.15 15.78
N LEU A 249 -18.08 -25.13 16.54
CA LEU A 249 -16.99 -24.91 17.48
C LEU A 249 -15.68 -24.57 16.74
N VAL A 250 -15.42 -25.25 15.62
CA VAL A 250 -14.29 -24.94 14.74
C VAL A 250 -14.42 -23.51 14.21
N ALA A 251 -15.61 -23.10 13.75
CA ALA A 251 -15.85 -21.75 13.27
C ALA A 251 -15.56 -20.70 14.36
N ASP A 252 -16.08 -20.88 15.57
CA ASP A 252 -15.86 -19.96 16.68
C ASP A 252 -14.40 -19.90 17.11
N SER A 253 -13.72 -21.05 17.10
CA SER A 253 -12.30 -21.15 17.41
C SER A 253 -11.43 -20.41 16.37
N LEU A 254 -11.80 -20.45 15.09
CA LEU A 254 -11.15 -19.66 14.04
C LEU A 254 -11.46 -18.16 14.19
N GLY A 255 -12.71 -17.79 14.49
CA GLY A 255 -13.09 -16.40 14.78
C GLY A 255 -12.32 -15.83 15.97
N ALA A 256 -12.13 -16.60 17.04
CA ALA A 256 -11.39 -16.18 18.22
C ALA A 256 -9.90 -15.97 17.94
N ARG A 257 -9.29 -16.80 17.09
CA ARG A 257 -7.91 -16.59 16.61
C ARG A 257 -7.78 -15.31 15.78
N PHE A 258 -8.75 -15.04 14.89
CA PHE A 258 -8.74 -13.82 14.11
C PHE A 258 -8.92 -12.58 14.99
N PHE A 259 -9.81 -12.63 15.99
CA PHE A 259 -9.97 -11.56 16.97
C PHE A 259 -8.68 -11.32 17.79
N ALA A 260 -8.03 -12.40 18.25
CA ALA A 260 -6.74 -12.29 18.93
C ALA A 260 -5.66 -11.67 18.05
N TYR A 261 -5.62 -12.03 16.75
CA TYR A 261 -4.75 -11.39 15.77
C TYR A 261 -5.00 -9.87 15.72
N LEU A 262 -6.26 -9.43 15.58
CA LEU A 262 -6.57 -7.99 15.52
C LEU A 262 -6.10 -7.27 16.80
N ALA A 263 -6.35 -7.85 17.97
CA ALA A 263 -5.95 -7.24 19.24
C ALA A 263 -4.42 -7.15 19.38
N ILE A 264 -3.71 -8.24 19.06
CA ILE A 264 -2.24 -8.29 19.13
C ILE A 264 -1.64 -7.31 18.11
N PHE A 265 -2.10 -7.33 16.86
CA PHE A 265 -1.55 -6.50 15.81
C PHE A 265 -1.85 -5.01 16.00
N ALA A 266 -2.98 -4.66 16.64
CA ALA A 266 -3.30 -3.26 16.96
C ALA A 266 -2.53 -2.71 18.16
N ILE A 267 -2.28 -3.54 19.19
CA ILE A 267 -1.78 -3.08 20.49
C ILE A 267 -0.28 -3.36 20.67
N ALA A 268 0.18 -4.56 20.32
CA ALA A 268 1.55 -4.98 20.62
C ALA A 268 2.63 -4.15 19.91
N PRO A 269 2.50 -3.78 18.62
CA PRO A 269 3.49 -2.93 17.98
C PRO A 269 3.71 -1.61 18.71
N LEU A 270 2.65 -0.98 19.23
CA LEU A 270 2.74 0.30 19.96
C LEU A 270 3.62 0.16 21.21
N GLY A 271 3.39 -0.89 22.01
CA GLY A 271 4.20 -1.16 23.20
C GLY A 271 5.65 -1.49 22.86
N ILE A 272 5.89 -2.32 21.83
CA ILE A 272 7.24 -2.72 21.43
C ILE A 272 8.02 -1.54 20.86
N VAL A 273 7.42 -0.70 20.02
CA VAL A 273 8.07 0.51 19.49
C VAL A 273 8.50 1.44 20.61
N GLN A 274 7.64 1.68 21.61
CA GLN A 274 7.98 2.53 22.76
C GLN A 274 9.13 1.97 23.60
N LEU A 275 9.26 0.64 23.69
CA LEU A 275 10.36 -0.01 24.39
C LEU A 275 11.67 -0.01 23.59
N LEU A 276 11.59 -0.19 22.27
CA LEU A 276 12.77 -0.30 21.41
C LEU A 276 13.34 1.07 20.99
N ARG A 277 12.50 2.09 20.84
CA ARG A 277 12.90 3.43 20.36
C ARG A 277 14.08 4.03 21.16
N PRO A 278 14.10 4.04 22.50
CA PRO A 278 15.22 4.60 23.26
C PRO A 278 16.55 3.86 23.07
N VAL A 279 16.48 2.56 22.73
CA VAL A 279 17.67 1.71 22.54
C VAL A 279 18.23 1.84 21.13
N LEU A 280 17.34 1.93 20.14
CA LEU A 280 17.73 1.94 18.73
C LEU A 280 18.04 3.35 18.20
N GLY A 281 17.45 4.39 18.79
CA GLY A 281 17.60 5.78 18.32
C GLY A 281 16.95 6.06 16.97
N ASP A 282 16.25 5.09 16.38
CA ASP A 282 15.58 5.15 15.08
C ASP A 282 14.16 4.56 15.23
N GLU A 283 13.14 5.38 14.94
CA GLU A 283 11.75 5.00 15.07
C GLU A 283 11.30 4.01 13.98
N ASN A 284 11.78 4.15 12.75
CA ASN A 284 11.41 3.28 11.62
C ASN A 284 11.97 1.87 11.87
N LEU A 285 13.23 1.78 12.29
CA LEU A 285 13.83 0.51 12.68
C LEU A 285 13.07 -0.15 13.84
N ALA A 286 12.64 0.64 14.84
CA ALA A 286 11.83 0.13 15.95
C ALA A 286 10.47 -0.43 15.47
N ARG A 287 9.80 0.24 14.51
CA ARG A 287 8.53 -0.23 13.91
C ARG A 287 8.72 -1.50 13.09
N ILE A 288 9.80 -1.58 12.31
CA ILE A 288 10.16 -2.77 11.54
C ILE A 288 10.37 -3.96 12.47
N LEU A 289 11.19 -3.79 13.53
CA LEU A 289 11.46 -4.86 14.49
C LEU A 289 10.21 -5.24 15.28
N ALA A 290 9.37 -4.27 15.66
CA ALA A 290 8.08 -4.55 16.29
C ALA A 290 7.22 -5.45 15.39
N THR A 291 7.11 -5.14 14.10
CA THR A 291 6.36 -5.96 13.13
C THR A 291 6.97 -7.36 12.99
N ALA A 292 8.30 -7.45 12.88
CA ALA A 292 9.02 -8.73 12.79
C ALA A 292 8.87 -9.60 14.04
N ILE A 293 8.69 -9.00 15.23
CA ILE A 293 8.43 -9.71 16.49
C ILE A 293 6.95 -10.11 16.60
N VAL A 294 6.03 -9.24 16.18
CA VAL A 294 4.58 -9.49 16.31
C VAL A 294 4.11 -10.59 15.36
N ALA A 295 4.65 -10.65 14.14
CA ALA A 295 4.29 -11.67 13.16
C ALA A 295 4.42 -13.13 13.68
N PRO A 296 5.57 -13.59 14.21
CA PRO A 296 5.70 -14.93 14.77
C PRO A 296 4.81 -15.14 16.01
N VAL A 297 4.57 -14.11 16.83
CA VAL A 297 3.63 -14.22 17.97
C VAL A 297 2.20 -14.51 17.47
N VAL A 298 1.74 -13.80 16.44
CA VAL A 298 0.44 -14.06 15.79
C VAL A 298 0.38 -15.49 15.25
N ILE A 299 1.42 -15.93 14.55
CA ILE A 299 1.52 -17.30 14.02
C ILE A 299 1.42 -18.31 15.16
N LEU A 300 2.16 -18.12 16.26
CA LEU A 300 2.11 -19.00 17.42
C LEU A 300 0.71 -19.03 18.05
N VAL A 301 0.05 -17.89 18.20
CA VAL A 301 -1.33 -17.80 18.73
C VAL A 301 -2.31 -18.56 17.84
N VAL A 302 -2.16 -18.48 16.53
CA VAL A 302 -2.98 -19.28 15.60
C VAL A 302 -2.73 -20.78 15.76
N ALA A 303 -1.49 -21.20 16.03
CA ALA A 303 -1.11 -22.60 16.22
C ALA A 303 -1.58 -23.19 17.57
N MET A 304 -1.78 -22.36 18.59
CA MET A 304 -2.20 -22.81 19.92
C MET A 304 -3.62 -23.40 19.90
N PRO A 305 -3.92 -24.40 20.75
CA PRO A 305 -5.29 -24.85 20.97
C PRO A 305 -6.10 -23.71 21.58
N LEU A 306 -7.22 -23.37 20.96
CA LEU A 306 -8.12 -22.32 21.42
C LEU A 306 -9.54 -22.86 21.43
N LEU A 307 -10.27 -22.68 22.52
CA LEU A 307 -11.59 -23.28 22.73
C LEU A 307 -11.59 -24.81 22.50
N GLY A 308 -10.52 -25.51 22.90
CA GLY A 308 -10.37 -26.96 22.77
C GLY A 308 -10.15 -27.49 21.34
N VAL A 309 -9.97 -26.61 20.36
CA VAL A 309 -9.74 -27.00 18.95
C VAL A 309 -8.30 -26.72 18.57
N ARG A 310 -7.59 -27.76 18.10
CA ARG A 310 -6.26 -27.65 17.51
C ARG A 310 -6.34 -27.81 15.99
N ILE A 311 -5.76 -26.87 15.25
CA ILE A 311 -5.76 -26.87 13.77
C ILE A 311 -4.31 -26.75 13.31
N SER A 312 -3.87 -27.65 12.43
CA SER A 312 -2.53 -27.56 11.83
C SER A 312 -2.49 -26.52 10.71
N PHE A 313 -1.35 -25.84 10.54
CA PHE A 313 -1.15 -24.91 9.43
C PHE A 313 -1.36 -25.56 8.06
N ALA A 314 -0.88 -26.80 7.89
CA ALA A 314 -1.05 -27.52 6.65
C ALA A 314 -2.53 -27.68 6.28
N ARG A 315 -3.41 -27.90 7.27
CA ARG A 315 -4.85 -27.93 7.03
C ARG A 315 -5.41 -26.54 6.79
N LEU A 316 -5.05 -25.59 7.64
CA LEU A 316 -5.56 -24.21 7.60
C LEU A 316 -5.34 -23.58 6.21
N LEU A 317 -4.12 -23.75 5.70
CA LEU A 317 -3.66 -23.22 4.40
C LEU A 317 -3.90 -24.19 3.23
N GLY A 318 -4.40 -25.40 3.48
CA GLY A 318 -4.59 -26.41 2.43
C GLY A 318 -3.29 -26.89 1.78
N LEU A 319 -2.17 -26.91 2.50
CA LEU A 319 -0.88 -27.41 2.02
C LEU A 319 -0.98 -28.91 1.75
N GLY A 320 -1.14 -29.25 0.47
CA GLY A 320 -1.06 -30.63 -0.02
C GLY A 320 0.39 -31.15 -0.12
N PRO A 321 0.58 -32.46 -0.33
CA PRO A 321 1.91 -33.09 -0.39
C PRO A 321 2.74 -32.67 -1.61
N ASN A 322 2.13 -32.05 -2.64
CA ASN A 322 2.83 -31.61 -3.85
C ASN A 322 3.03 -30.09 -3.83
N LEU A 323 4.10 -29.65 -3.16
CA LEU A 323 4.47 -28.24 -3.04
C LEU A 323 4.65 -27.59 -4.41
N ALA A 324 5.34 -28.25 -5.35
CA ALA A 324 5.58 -27.70 -6.68
C ALA A 324 4.27 -27.37 -7.41
N ARG A 325 3.28 -28.27 -7.35
CA ARG A 325 1.95 -28.03 -7.92
C ARG A 325 1.25 -26.85 -7.25
N ASN A 326 1.34 -26.72 -5.93
CA ASN A 326 0.74 -25.60 -5.20
C ASN A 326 1.39 -24.27 -5.59
N VAL A 327 2.71 -24.24 -5.74
CA VAL A 327 3.46 -23.06 -6.21
C VAL A 327 3.02 -22.67 -7.63
N VAL A 328 2.90 -23.63 -8.55
CA VAL A 328 2.41 -23.36 -9.91
C VAL A 328 1.00 -22.78 -9.89
N TRP A 329 0.09 -23.32 -9.06
CA TRP A 329 -1.25 -22.74 -8.90
C TRP A 329 -1.22 -21.33 -8.30
N GLY A 330 -0.36 -21.08 -7.32
CA GLY A 330 -0.18 -19.75 -6.74
C GLY A 330 0.29 -18.73 -7.78
N VAL A 331 1.32 -19.06 -8.56
CA VAL A 331 1.84 -18.19 -9.63
C VAL A 331 0.80 -17.99 -10.73
N ALA A 332 0.13 -19.06 -11.19
CA ALA A 332 -0.91 -18.96 -12.20
C ALA A 332 -2.11 -18.13 -11.71
N GLY A 333 -2.53 -18.31 -10.45
CA GLY A 333 -3.59 -17.51 -9.84
C GLY A 333 -3.21 -16.03 -9.72
N TRP A 334 -1.97 -15.74 -9.32
CA TRP A 334 -1.44 -14.37 -9.28
C TRP A 334 -1.44 -13.72 -10.67
N LEU A 335 -0.93 -14.40 -11.69
CA LEU A 335 -0.96 -13.91 -13.08
C LEU A 335 -2.39 -13.70 -13.59
N ALA A 336 -3.30 -14.62 -13.28
CA ALA A 336 -4.71 -14.51 -13.64
C ALA A 336 -5.39 -13.26 -13.02
N ASN A 337 -4.85 -12.70 -11.94
CA ASN A 337 -5.40 -11.50 -11.32
C ASN A 337 -5.01 -10.19 -12.01
N LEU A 338 -3.93 -10.16 -12.79
CA LEU A 338 -3.42 -8.91 -13.38
C LEU A 338 -4.47 -8.15 -14.23
N PRO A 339 -5.30 -8.80 -15.08
CA PRO A 339 -6.35 -8.09 -15.83
C PRO A 339 -7.40 -7.43 -14.92
N ALA A 340 -7.87 -8.15 -13.90
CA ALA A 340 -8.86 -7.62 -12.97
C ALA A 340 -8.28 -6.46 -12.14
N LEU A 341 -7.04 -6.62 -11.65
CA LEU A 341 -6.33 -5.56 -10.93
C LEU A 341 -6.16 -4.31 -11.78
N LEU A 342 -5.82 -4.44 -13.06
CA LEU A 342 -5.71 -3.30 -13.98
C LEU A 342 -7.05 -2.54 -14.11
N VAL A 343 -8.15 -3.27 -14.33
CA VAL A 343 -9.49 -2.66 -14.43
C VAL A 343 -9.86 -1.96 -13.12
N LEU A 344 -9.66 -2.62 -11.98
CA LEU A 344 -9.97 -2.06 -10.67
C LEU A 344 -9.09 -0.86 -10.33
N LEU A 345 -7.82 -0.86 -10.76
CA LEU A 345 -6.92 0.28 -10.58
C LEU A 345 -7.42 1.51 -11.36
N ILE A 346 -7.89 1.34 -12.59
CA ILE A 346 -8.52 2.42 -13.38
C ILE A 346 -9.75 2.96 -12.65
N VAL A 347 -10.58 2.08 -12.10
CA VAL A 347 -11.74 2.48 -11.29
C VAL A 347 -11.30 3.22 -10.02
N THR A 348 -10.26 2.77 -9.33
CA THR A 348 -9.70 3.45 -8.15
C THR A 348 -9.18 4.84 -8.50
N VAL A 349 -8.47 5.04 -9.62
CA VAL A 349 -8.03 6.36 -10.10
C VAL A 349 -9.22 7.29 -10.39
N PHE A 350 -10.33 6.72 -10.88
CA PHE A 350 -11.56 7.48 -11.05
C PHE A 350 -12.16 7.85 -9.69
N LEU A 351 -12.35 6.88 -8.80
CA LEU A 351 -12.96 7.06 -7.48
C LEU A 351 -12.17 8.00 -6.57
N SER A 352 -10.84 8.03 -6.66
CA SER A 352 -9.98 8.92 -5.86
C SER A 352 -10.21 10.41 -6.15
N LYS A 353 -10.99 10.75 -7.19
CA LYS A 353 -11.46 12.13 -7.44
C LYS A 353 -12.53 12.58 -6.44
N TRP A 354 -13.30 11.65 -5.89
CA TRP A 354 -14.42 11.94 -4.98
C TRP A 354 -14.23 11.34 -3.59
N LEU A 355 -13.43 10.28 -3.48
CA LEU A 355 -13.16 9.60 -2.22
C LEU A 355 -11.78 9.99 -1.70
N PRO A 356 -11.63 10.16 -0.39
CA PRO A 356 -10.33 10.40 0.20
C PRO A 356 -9.44 9.16 0.05
N SER A 357 -8.14 9.40 -0.14
CA SER A 357 -7.10 8.38 -0.24
C SER A 357 -6.01 8.68 0.80
N GLY A 358 -5.57 7.66 1.53
CA GLY A 358 -4.39 7.76 2.40
C GLY A 358 -3.10 7.49 1.63
N SER A 359 -1.98 7.99 2.13
CA SER A 359 -0.64 7.58 1.69
C SER A 359 -0.26 6.24 2.31
N HIS A 360 0.61 5.48 1.62
CA HIS A 360 1.12 4.23 2.17
C HIS A 360 2.31 4.49 3.10
N PRO A 361 2.39 3.88 4.29
CA PRO A 361 3.55 4.01 5.17
C PRO A 361 4.88 3.58 4.53
N LEU A 362 4.84 2.70 3.51
CA LEU A 362 6.05 2.32 2.78
C LEU A 362 6.61 3.46 1.92
N GLU A 363 5.85 4.50 1.61
CA GLU A 363 6.37 5.62 0.80
C GLU A 363 7.60 6.26 1.44
N THR A 364 7.66 6.35 2.77
CA THR A 364 8.81 6.90 3.51
C THR A 364 9.93 5.88 3.74
N GLU A 365 9.63 4.58 3.66
CA GLU A 365 10.63 3.51 3.86
C GLU A 365 11.49 3.25 2.60
N LEU A 366 11.06 3.76 1.44
CA LEU A 366 11.76 3.58 0.18
C LEU A 366 12.95 4.55 -0.01
N ASP A 367 13.19 5.45 0.95
CA ASP A 367 14.22 6.49 0.86
C ASP A 367 15.65 5.98 1.15
N SER A 368 15.79 4.74 1.63
CA SER A 368 17.10 4.12 1.88
C SER A 368 17.15 2.68 1.38
N LEU A 369 18.33 2.20 0.94
CA LEU A 369 18.49 0.80 0.51
C LEU A 369 18.10 -0.20 1.61
N GLY A 370 18.42 0.12 2.87
CA GLY A 370 18.04 -0.69 4.02
C GLY A 370 16.52 -0.73 4.22
N GLY A 371 15.87 0.43 4.12
CA GLY A 371 14.41 0.55 4.17
C GLY A 371 13.73 -0.18 3.01
N ILE A 372 14.23 -0.06 1.78
CA ILE A 372 13.75 -0.81 0.61
C ILE A 372 13.83 -2.33 0.84
N LEU A 373 14.99 -2.83 1.31
CA LEU A 373 15.16 -4.25 1.56
C LEU A 373 14.18 -4.75 2.63
N TRP A 374 14.02 -3.98 3.71
CA TRP A 374 13.08 -4.33 4.77
C TRP A 374 11.62 -4.24 4.34
N ALA A 375 11.25 -3.19 3.61
CA ALA A 375 9.94 -3.05 2.98
C ALA A 375 9.64 -4.25 2.08
N ALA A 376 10.62 -4.68 1.28
CA ALA A 376 10.46 -5.85 0.41
C ALA A 376 10.26 -7.16 1.21
N VAL A 377 10.99 -7.36 2.31
CA VAL A 377 10.80 -8.54 3.18
C VAL A 377 9.46 -8.48 3.92
N ALA A 378 9.13 -7.34 4.50
CA ALA A 378 7.90 -7.15 5.26
C ALA A 378 6.67 -7.29 4.35
N ALA A 379 6.60 -6.55 3.25
CA ALA A 379 5.46 -6.55 2.33
C ALA A 379 5.44 -7.75 1.38
N GLY A 380 6.60 -8.30 1.02
CA GLY A 380 6.70 -9.41 0.07
C GLY A 380 6.68 -10.80 0.71
N VAL A 381 7.00 -10.91 2.01
CA VAL A 381 7.12 -12.21 2.70
C VAL A 381 6.29 -12.24 3.98
N ILE A 382 6.57 -11.36 4.93
CA ILE A 382 5.98 -11.45 6.28
C ILE A 382 4.48 -11.18 6.24
N ALA A 383 4.06 -10.04 5.67
CA ALA A 383 2.66 -9.64 5.59
C ALA A 383 1.83 -10.67 4.81
N PRO A 384 2.22 -11.13 3.59
CA PRO A 384 1.47 -12.17 2.88
C PRO A 384 1.31 -13.46 3.68
N ILE A 385 2.33 -13.92 4.41
CA ILE A 385 2.23 -15.12 5.25
C ILE A 385 1.22 -14.92 6.38
N VAL A 386 1.31 -13.80 7.10
CA VAL A 386 0.40 -13.50 8.20
C VAL A 386 -1.02 -13.33 7.69
N GLU A 387 -1.21 -12.58 6.60
CA GLU A 387 -2.50 -12.32 5.98
C GLU A 387 -3.16 -13.60 5.48
N GLU A 388 -2.41 -14.50 4.83
CA GLU A 388 -2.93 -15.78 4.37
C GLU A 388 -3.38 -16.66 5.56
N ILE A 389 -2.60 -16.68 6.65
CA ILE A 389 -2.94 -17.43 7.85
C ILE A 389 -4.19 -16.86 8.53
N THR A 390 -4.29 -15.54 8.67
CA THR A 390 -5.35 -14.89 9.46
C THR A 390 -6.62 -14.66 8.65
N PHE A 391 -6.54 -14.10 7.45
CA PHE A 391 -7.72 -13.82 6.63
C PHE A 391 -8.24 -15.07 5.93
N ARG A 392 -7.41 -15.74 5.13
CA ARG A 392 -7.86 -16.97 4.44
C ARG A 392 -8.06 -18.09 5.44
N GLY A 393 -7.06 -18.33 6.28
CA GLY A 393 -7.04 -19.44 7.21
C GLY A 393 -8.12 -19.32 8.29
N CYS A 394 -8.14 -18.20 9.02
CA CYS A 394 -9.05 -18.03 10.15
C CYS A 394 -10.37 -17.37 9.77
N LEU A 395 -10.36 -16.12 9.30
CA LEU A 395 -11.57 -15.34 9.10
C LEU A 395 -12.50 -15.96 8.06
N PHE A 396 -12.00 -16.20 6.84
CA PHE A 396 -12.77 -16.74 5.73
C PHE A 396 -13.32 -18.14 6.05
N GLN A 397 -12.47 -19.08 6.47
CA GLN A 397 -12.94 -20.43 6.81
C GLN A 397 -13.96 -20.40 7.95
N GLY A 398 -13.72 -19.58 8.99
CA GLY A 398 -14.64 -19.43 10.12
C GLY A 398 -16.01 -18.87 9.68
N LEU A 399 -16.02 -17.79 8.89
CA LEU A 399 -17.24 -17.21 8.33
C LEU A 399 -17.95 -18.18 7.39
N ALA A 400 -17.21 -18.91 6.55
CA ALA A 400 -17.79 -19.84 5.59
C ALA A 400 -18.50 -21.00 6.29
N LEU A 401 -17.92 -21.53 7.37
CA LEU A 401 -18.56 -22.52 8.23
C LEU A 401 -19.78 -21.92 8.96
N ARG A 402 -19.63 -20.72 9.56
CA ARG A 402 -20.68 -20.09 10.37
C ARG A 402 -21.90 -19.68 9.56
N LEU A 403 -21.67 -19.05 8.39
CA LEU A 403 -22.71 -18.55 7.50
C LEU A 403 -23.19 -19.59 6.49
N ARG A 404 -22.50 -20.74 6.40
CA ARG A 404 -22.72 -21.80 5.41
C ARG A 404 -22.71 -21.29 3.96
N SER A 405 -21.98 -20.20 3.73
CA SER A 405 -21.89 -19.53 2.43
C SER A 405 -20.46 -19.04 2.20
N PRO A 406 -19.67 -19.76 1.38
CA PRO A 406 -18.33 -19.33 1.00
C PRO A 406 -18.34 -17.98 0.28
N VAL A 407 -19.39 -17.68 -0.48
CA VAL A 407 -19.49 -16.40 -1.22
C VAL A 407 -19.64 -15.23 -0.25
N VAL A 408 -20.56 -15.31 0.71
CA VAL A 408 -20.75 -14.25 1.70
C VAL A 408 -19.52 -14.12 2.60
N ALA A 409 -18.92 -15.24 2.99
CA ALA A 409 -17.67 -15.25 3.74
C ALA A 409 -16.51 -14.57 3.00
N ALA A 410 -16.37 -14.84 1.70
CA ALA A 410 -15.36 -14.19 0.86
C ALA A 410 -15.60 -12.68 0.80
N LEU A 411 -16.84 -12.23 0.56
CA LEU A 411 -17.18 -10.80 0.53
C LEU A 411 -16.85 -10.09 1.85
N LEU A 412 -17.25 -10.67 2.98
CA LEU A 412 -16.99 -10.10 4.31
C LEU A 412 -15.50 -10.10 4.67
N SER A 413 -14.78 -11.20 4.38
CA SER A 413 -13.34 -11.29 4.61
C SER A 413 -12.56 -10.29 3.76
N SER A 414 -12.98 -10.11 2.51
CA SER A 414 -12.38 -9.15 1.57
C SER A 414 -12.58 -7.71 2.02
N LEU A 415 -13.79 -7.37 2.47
CA LEU A 415 -14.07 -6.05 3.02
C LEU A 415 -13.27 -5.80 4.30
N ALA A 416 -13.19 -6.79 5.19
CA ALA A 416 -12.37 -6.72 6.40
C ALA A 416 -10.90 -6.44 6.04
N PHE A 417 -10.34 -7.20 5.11
CA PHE A 417 -8.99 -7.01 4.59
C PHE A 417 -8.77 -5.59 4.07
N ALA A 418 -9.64 -5.13 3.17
CA ALA A 418 -9.57 -3.77 2.61
C ALA A 418 -9.68 -2.67 3.67
N SER A 419 -10.52 -2.85 4.69
CA SER A 419 -10.76 -1.83 5.73
C SER A 419 -9.60 -1.64 6.70
N LEU A 420 -8.72 -2.63 6.81
CA LEU A 420 -7.53 -2.58 7.67
C LEU A 420 -6.36 -1.81 7.04
N HIS A 421 -6.50 -1.44 5.77
CA HIS A 421 -5.45 -0.83 4.98
C HIS A 421 -5.60 0.70 4.93
N PRO A 422 -4.52 1.47 5.16
CA PRO A 422 -4.57 2.94 5.28
C PRO A 422 -4.92 3.69 3.99
N GLN A 423 -4.89 3.02 2.83
CA GLN A 423 -5.14 3.60 1.52
C GLN A 423 -6.58 4.14 1.36
N GLY A 424 -7.50 3.71 2.23
CA GLY A 424 -8.85 4.25 2.32
C GLY A 424 -9.84 3.72 1.27
N PRO A 425 -11.09 4.23 1.28
CA PRO A 425 -12.19 3.70 0.49
C PRO A 425 -11.97 3.68 -1.02
N ALA A 426 -11.18 4.63 -1.57
CA ALA A 426 -10.85 4.65 -3.00
C ALA A 426 -10.14 3.36 -3.46
N SER A 427 -9.33 2.77 -2.58
CA SER A 427 -8.54 1.57 -2.85
C SER A 427 -9.20 0.28 -2.37
N TRP A 428 -10.34 0.36 -1.67
CA TRP A 428 -11.01 -0.82 -1.12
C TRP A 428 -11.47 -1.83 -2.17
N LEU A 429 -11.75 -1.39 -3.41
CA LEU A 429 -12.11 -2.32 -4.48
C LEU A 429 -10.92 -3.18 -4.90
N VAL A 430 -9.74 -2.57 -5.10
CA VAL A 430 -8.51 -3.30 -5.46
C VAL A 430 -8.05 -4.19 -4.29
N LEU A 431 -8.02 -3.64 -3.08
CA LEU A 431 -7.62 -4.39 -1.88
C LEU A 431 -8.60 -5.51 -1.55
N GLY A 432 -9.90 -5.24 -1.67
CA GLY A 432 -10.95 -6.23 -1.49
C GLY A 432 -10.85 -7.35 -2.52
N TRP A 433 -10.51 -7.03 -3.77
CA TRP A 433 -10.24 -8.06 -4.78
C TRP A 433 -9.05 -8.96 -4.41
N ILE A 434 -7.95 -8.36 -3.93
CA ILE A 434 -6.79 -9.12 -3.44
C ILE A 434 -7.22 -10.05 -2.29
N GLY A 435 -7.96 -9.54 -1.31
CA GLY A 435 -8.50 -10.34 -0.20
C GLY A 435 -9.47 -11.45 -0.66
N ALA A 436 -10.30 -11.18 -1.68
CA ALA A 436 -11.25 -12.14 -2.23
C ALA A 436 -10.52 -13.30 -2.91
N MET A 437 -9.46 -12.99 -3.64
CA MET A 437 -8.64 -14.00 -4.31
C MET A 437 -7.87 -14.86 -3.32
N GLY A 438 -7.48 -14.30 -2.17
CA GLY A 438 -6.98 -15.09 -1.05
C GLY A 438 -7.99 -16.11 -0.50
N CYS A 439 -9.29 -16.00 -0.78
CA CYS A 439 -10.30 -16.95 -0.28
C CYS A 439 -10.43 -18.25 -1.10
N PHE A 440 -9.82 -18.34 -2.29
CA PHE A 440 -9.92 -19.47 -3.22
C PHE A 440 -8.61 -20.24 -3.34
#